data_AF-A0A940A906-F1
#
_entry.id   AF-A0A940A906-F1
#
_cell.length_a   1.000
_cell.length_b   1.000
_cell.length_c   1.000
_cell.angle_alpha   90.00
_cell.angle_beta   90.00
_cell.angle_gamma   90.00
#
_symmetry.space_group_name_H-M   'P 1'
#
loop_
_entity.id
_entity.type
_entity.pdbx_description
1 polymer ?
#
loop_
_entity_poly.entity_id
_entity_poly.type
_entity_poly.pdbx_seq_one_letter_code
_entity_poly.pdbx_strand_id
1 'polypeptide(L)'
;GPSSSTLWNTGYMINLLLEKSHVEFNIVPYKKTTGQPKITLLKDKELQLFHDRLGHLNAIIGNDLQLKEEYNKLLQQKDGTYKSILTPYSSKYLNYAYSKGLLPSFFPRKKKIILLNRIECESHRERLVAYLKKTINLNT
;
A
#
# COMPACT_ATOMS: atom_id res chain seq x y z
N GLY A 1 5.66 -19.84 10.32
CA GLY A 1 5.98 -20.51 9.04
C GLY A 1 6.05 -19.46 7.95
N PRO A 2 6.97 -19.55 6.97
CA PRO A 2 7.08 -18.51 5.96
C PRO A 2 5.80 -18.49 5.14
N SER A 3 5.10 -17.37 5.19
CA SER A 3 3.89 -17.11 4.41
C SER A 3 4.25 -17.10 2.92
N SER A 4 4.20 -18.25 2.25
CA SER A 4 4.30 -18.34 0.80
C SER A 4 3.03 -17.77 0.19
N SER A 5 2.93 -16.44 0.12
CA SER A 5 1.91 -15.80 -0.69
C SER A 5 2.18 -16.19 -2.14
N THR A 6 1.29 -17.00 -2.73
CA THR A 6 1.33 -17.44 -4.13
C THR A 6 1.55 -16.27 -5.10
N LEU A 7 1.10 -15.09 -4.67
CA LEU A 7 1.28 -13.79 -5.29
C LEU A 7 2.73 -13.35 -5.48
N TRP A 8 3.56 -13.45 -4.44
CA TRP A 8 4.96 -13.01 -4.51
C TRP A 8 5.79 -13.85 -5.49
N ASN A 9 5.39 -15.11 -5.66
CA ASN A 9 6.05 -16.04 -6.54
C ASN A 9 5.56 -15.96 -7.99
N THR A 10 4.56 -15.14 -8.30
CA THR A 10 4.00 -15.01 -9.65
C THR A 10 4.40 -13.67 -10.26
N GLY A 11 4.91 -13.68 -11.49
CA GLY A 11 5.28 -12.49 -12.25
C GLY A 11 4.92 -12.66 -13.73
N TYR A 12 5.28 -11.68 -14.55
CA TYR A 12 5.11 -11.77 -15.99
C TYR A 12 6.19 -10.96 -16.71
N MET A 13 6.55 -11.41 -17.91
CA MET A 13 7.37 -10.68 -18.86
C MET A 13 6.46 -10.00 -19.87
N ILE A 14 6.94 -8.89 -20.43
CA ILE A 14 6.28 -8.21 -21.55
C ILE A 14 7.21 -8.34 -22.74
N ASN A 15 6.73 -8.95 -23.82
CA ASN A 15 7.38 -8.85 -25.11
C ASN A 15 6.81 -7.63 -25.83
N LEU A 16 7.67 -6.69 -26.23
CA LEU A 16 7.28 -5.46 -26.92
C LEU A 16 7.71 -5.55 -28.38
N LEU A 17 6.78 -5.31 -29.29
CA LEU A 17 7.07 -5.09 -30.70
C LEU A 17 6.96 -3.58 -30.95
N LEU A 18 8.09 -2.97 -31.31
CA LEU A 18 8.18 -1.54 -31.58
C LEU A 18 8.31 -1.32 -33.08
N GLU A 19 7.26 -0.81 -33.70
CA GLU A 19 7.26 -0.41 -35.10
C GLU A 19 7.14 1.12 -35.24
N LYS A 20 7.47 1.65 -36.42
CA LYS A 20 7.42 3.11 -36.66
C LYS A 20 6.04 3.71 -36.47
N SER A 21 4.98 2.93 -36.73
CA SER A 21 3.58 3.39 -36.71
C SER A 21 2.78 2.88 -35.52
N HIS A 22 3.26 1.87 -34.79
CA HIS A 22 2.53 1.27 -33.69
C HIS A 22 3.43 0.50 -32.71
N VAL A 23 2.91 0.25 -31.51
CA VAL A 23 3.55 -0.58 -30.48
C VAL A 23 2.59 -1.70 -30.11
N GLU A 24 3.03 -2.94 -30.26
CA GLU A 24 2.30 -4.11 -29.78
C GLU A 24 3.00 -4.73 -28.57
N PHE A 25 2.24 -5.47 -27.77
CA PHE A 25 2.82 -6.22 -26.67
C PHE A 25 2.12 -7.55 -26.43
N ASN A 26 2.86 -8.52 -25.92
CA ASN A 26 2.32 -9.77 -25.39
C ASN A 26 2.83 -10.02 -23.97
N ILE A 27 1.97 -10.58 -23.12
CA ILE A 27 2.29 -10.87 -21.72
C ILE A 27 2.60 -12.37 -21.58
N VAL A 28 3.75 -12.68 -20.98
CA VAL A 28 4.20 -14.04 -20.73
C VAL A 28 4.30 -14.27 -19.21
N PRO A 29 3.24 -14.80 -18.56
CA PRO A 29 3.21 -14.98 -17.12
C PRO A 29 4.01 -16.22 -16.67
N TYR A 30 4.66 -16.11 -15.53
CA TYR A 30 5.53 -17.14 -14.98
C TYR A 30 5.44 -17.21 -13.45
N LYS A 31 5.84 -18.35 -12.88
CA LYS A 31 6.02 -18.55 -11.44
C LYS A 31 7.45 -18.91 -11.09
N LYS A 32 7.91 -18.41 -9.95
CA LYS A 32 9.18 -18.72 -9.30
C LYS A 32 8.97 -19.86 -8.30
N THR A 33 9.84 -20.85 -8.31
CA THR A 33 9.82 -21.91 -7.31
C THR A 33 10.53 -21.44 -6.04
N THR A 34 9.87 -21.53 -4.87
CA THR A 34 10.52 -21.20 -3.60
C THR A 34 11.67 -22.17 -3.33
N GLY A 35 12.87 -21.66 -3.05
CA GLY A 35 14.04 -22.49 -2.70
C GLY A 35 14.87 -23.02 -3.88
N GLN A 36 14.46 -22.74 -5.13
CA GLN A 36 15.28 -23.02 -6.31
C GLN A 36 15.18 -21.86 -7.32
N PRO A 37 16.26 -21.47 -8.01
CA PRO A 37 16.24 -20.40 -9.02
C PRO A 37 15.60 -20.89 -10.34
N LYS A 38 14.40 -21.46 -10.26
CA LYS A 38 13.66 -22.00 -11.41
C LYS A 38 12.44 -21.14 -11.67
N ILE A 39 12.29 -20.73 -12.94
CA ILE A 39 11.13 -20.03 -13.47
C ILE A 39 10.37 -21.00 -14.36
N THR A 40 9.05 -21.08 -14.18
CA THR A 40 8.17 -21.93 -15.01
C THR A 40 7.01 -21.09 -15.51
N LEU A 41 6.69 -21.20 -16.81
CA LEU A 41 5.53 -20.52 -17.38
C LEU A 41 4.23 -21.04 -16.74
N LEU A 42 3.27 -20.14 -16.53
CA LEU A 42 1.93 -20.55 -16.10
C LEU A 42 1.23 -21.31 -17.24
N LYS A 43 0.44 -22.32 -16.89
CA LYS A 43 -0.32 -23.15 -17.85
C LYS A 43 -1.75 -23.37 -17.36
N ASP A 44 -2.63 -23.72 -18.29
CA ASP A 44 -4.01 -24.16 -18.03
C ASP A 44 -4.75 -23.23 -17.06
N LYS A 45 -5.21 -23.78 -15.94
CA LYS A 45 -5.95 -23.07 -14.90
C LYS A 45 -5.17 -21.94 -14.24
N GLU A 46 -3.86 -22.07 -14.07
CA GLU A 46 -3.03 -21.00 -13.48
C GLU A 46 -2.92 -19.80 -14.44
N LEU A 47 -2.82 -20.08 -15.74
CA LEU A 47 -2.80 -19.06 -16.78
C LEU A 47 -4.15 -18.31 -16.84
N GLN A 48 -5.27 -19.05 -16.80
CA GLN A 48 -6.60 -18.45 -16.78
C GLN A 48 -6.80 -17.55 -15.56
N LEU A 49 -6.49 -18.02 -14.35
CA LEU A 49 -6.59 -17.23 -13.12
C LEU A 49 -5.72 -15.95 -13.16
N PHE A 50 -4.56 -16.02 -13.80
CA PHE A 50 -3.72 -14.85 -14.01
C PHE A 50 -4.41 -13.81 -14.91
N HIS A 51 -4.95 -14.24 -16.05
CA HIS A 51 -5.64 -13.35 -16.98
C HIS A 51 -6.92 -12.77 -16.40
N ASP A 52 -7.73 -13.57 -15.69
CA ASP A 52 -8.95 -13.08 -15.03
C ASP A 52 -8.61 -11.98 -14.03
N ARG A 53 -7.54 -12.19 -13.24
CA ARG A 53 -7.07 -11.19 -12.30
C ARG A 53 -6.52 -9.95 -12.99
N LEU A 54 -5.73 -10.10 -14.05
CA LEU A 54 -5.19 -8.98 -14.79
C LEU A 54 -6.31 -8.16 -15.43
N GLY A 55 -7.31 -8.82 -16.01
CA GLY A 55 -8.52 -8.19 -16.55
C GLY A 55 -9.30 -7.45 -15.48
N HIS A 56 -9.48 -8.04 -14.30
CA HIS A 56 -10.12 -7.39 -13.17
C HIS A 56 -9.37 -6.12 -12.72
N LEU A 57 -8.04 -6.18 -12.60
CA LEU A 57 -7.22 -5.02 -12.25
C LEU A 57 -7.31 -3.93 -13.32
N ASN A 58 -7.21 -4.29 -14.60
CA ASN A 58 -7.32 -3.33 -15.70
C ASN A 58 -8.69 -2.67 -15.75
N ALA A 59 -9.77 -3.41 -15.44
CA ALA A 59 -11.12 -2.86 -15.37
C ALA A 59 -11.25 -1.80 -14.25
N ILE A 60 -10.68 -2.06 -13.08
CA ILE A 60 -10.65 -1.10 -11.97
C ILE A 60 -9.79 0.13 -12.33
N ILE A 61 -8.59 -0.10 -12.86
CA ILE A 61 -7.65 0.98 -13.21
C ILE A 61 -8.19 1.87 -14.32
N GLY A 62 -8.93 1.30 -15.29
CA GLY A 62 -9.55 2.05 -16.37
C GLY A 62 -10.77 2.87 -15.96
N ASN A 63 -11.23 2.78 -14.70
CA ASN A 63 -12.38 3.51 -14.18
C ASN A 63 -11.99 4.34 -12.95
N ASP A 64 -11.90 5.67 -13.12
CA ASP A 64 -11.46 6.60 -12.07
C ASP A 64 -12.27 6.49 -10.77
N LEU A 65 -13.59 6.25 -10.86
CA LEU A 65 -14.44 6.11 -9.67
C LEU A 65 -14.08 4.82 -8.90
N GLN A 66 -13.99 3.70 -9.60
CA GLN A 66 -13.64 2.41 -8.99
C GLN A 66 -12.22 2.42 -8.43
N LEU A 67 -11.27 3.00 -9.16
CA LEU A 67 -9.90 3.16 -8.71
C LEU A 67 -9.84 3.95 -7.39
N LYS A 68 -10.58 5.06 -7.30
CA LYS A 68 -10.66 5.88 -6.09
C LYS A 68 -11.30 5.14 -4.93
N GLU A 69 -12.35 4.36 -5.19
CA GLU A 69 -13.00 3.52 -4.18
C GLU A 69 -12.04 2.46 -3.60
N GLU A 70 -11.36 1.71 -4.45
CA GLU A 70 -10.39 0.70 -4.02
C GLU A 70 -9.19 1.32 -3.28
N TYR A 71 -8.72 2.48 -3.73
CA TYR A 71 -7.70 3.25 -3.02
C TYR A 71 -8.16 3.67 -1.62
N ASN A 72 -9.39 4.17 -1.49
CA ASN A 72 -9.94 4.55 -0.19
C ASN A 72 -10.09 3.34 0.76
N LYS A 73 -10.50 2.17 0.24
CA LYS A 73 -10.56 0.93 1.01
C LYS A 73 -9.18 0.55 1.55
N LEU A 74 -8.13 0.66 0.72
CA LEU A 74 -6.75 0.41 1.13
C LEU A 74 -6.30 1.35 2.27
N LEU A 75 -6.65 2.64 2.20
CA LEU A 75 -6.33 3.59 3.26
C LEU A 75 -7.02 3.22 4.58
N GLN A 76 -8.31 2.88 4.53
CA GLN A 76 -9.10 2.53 5.72
C GLN A 76 -8.58 1.28 6.45
N GLN A 77 -8.06 0.29 5.71
CA GLN A 77 -7.47 -0.92 6.30
C GLN A 77 -6.27 -0.61 7.21
N LYS A 78 -5.60 0.53 7.04
CA LYS A 78 -4.42 0.92 7.83
C LYS A 78 -4.69 2.01 8.89
N ASP A 79 -5.93 2.48 9.03
CA ASP A 79 -6.30 3.56 9.95
C ASP A 79 -5.99 3.27 11.42
N GLY A 80 -6.05 2.00 11.84
CA GLY A 80 -5.82 1.60 13.23
C GLY A 80 -4.43 1.99 13.75
N THR A 81 -3.40 1.89 12.90
CA THR A 81 -2.03 2.26 13.26
C THR A 81 -1.90 3.77 13.44
N TYR A 82 -2.48 4.57 12.54
CA TYR A 82 -2.43 6.03 12.64
C TYR A 82 -3.24 6.56 13.82
N LYS A 83 -4.36 5.92 14.17
CA LYS A 83 -5.12 6.25 15.39
C LYS A 83 -4.28 6.07 16.65
N SER A 84 -3.48 5.01 16.74
CA SER A 84 -2.57 4.80 17.87
C SER A 84 -1.50 5.90 17.95
N ILE A 85 -0.84 6.22 16.83
CA ILE A 85 0.20 7.27 16.74
C ILE A 85 -0.32 8.65 17.16
N LEU A 86 -1.56 8.99 16.79
CA LEU A 86 -2.15 10.31 17.07
C LEU A 86 -2.72 10.45 18.49
N THR A 87 -2.59 9.41 19.33
CA THR A 87 -3.05 9.43 20.72
C THR A 87 -1.89 9.34 21.69
N PRO A 88 -2.05 9.83 22.93
CA PRO A 88 -1.03 9.69 23.97
C PRO A 88 -0.95 8.25 24.54
N TYR A 89 -1.73 7.31 24.02
CA TYR A 89 -1.84 5.96 24.57
C TYR A 89 -0.74 5.05 24.01
N SER A 90 0.24 4.72 24.85
CA SER A 90 1.35 3.84 24.46
C SER A 90 1.06 2.35 24.72
N SER A 91 0.12 2.02 25.62
CA SER A 91 -0.16 0.63 25.99
C SER A 91 -1.24 -0.03 25.13
N LYS A 92 -1.14 -1.35 24.95
CA LYS A 92 -2.12 -2.16 24.21
C LYS A 92 -3.53 -2.03 24.80
N TYR A 93 -3.64 -2.04 26.12
CA TYR A 93 -4.91 -1.94 26.84
C TYR A 93 -5.55 -0.56 26.72
N LEU A 94 -4.75 0.51 26.80
CA LEU A 94 -5.24 1.88 26.62
C LEU A 94 -5.68 2.12 25.18
N ASN A 95 -4.93 1.64 24.19
CA ASN A 95 -5.35 1.69 22.78
C ASN A 95 -6.65 0.91 22.54
N TYR A 96 -6.81 -0.25 23.18
CA TYR A 96 -8.06 -1.01 23.11
C TYR A 96 -9.23 -0.24 23.75
N ALA A 97 -9.05 0.32 24.94
CA ALA A 97 -10.08 1.13 25.60
C ALA A 97 -10.47 2.37 24.79
N TYR A 98 -9.49 3.07 24.19
CA TYR A 98 -9.73 4.17 23.26
C TYR A 98 -10.52 3.72 22.02
N SER A 99 -10.17 2.56 21.44
CA SER A 99 -10.90 2.00 20.28
C SER A 99 -12.37 1.69 20.58
N LYS A 100 -12.69 1.43 21.85
CA LYS A 100 -14.05 1.19 22.36
C LYS A 100 -14.76 2.45 22.86
N GLY A 101 -14.15 3.63 22.74
CA GLY A 101 -14.75 4.89 23.19
C GLY A 101 -14.71 5.11 24.71
N LEU A 102 -13.96 4.28 25.45
CA LEU A 102 -13.83 4.38 26.92
C LEU A 102 -12.79 5.43 27.35
N LEU A 103 -11.97 5.92 26.41
CA LEU A 103 -10.97 6.94 26.66
C LEU A 103 -11.16 8.12 25.69
N PRO A 104 -10.91 9.36 26.15
CA PRO A 104 -11.13 10.56 25.34
C PRO A 104 -10.07 10.72 24.23
N SER A 105 -10.44 11.40 23.15
CA SER A 105 -9.45 11.84 22.16
C SER A 105 -8.81 13.16 22.59
N PHE A 106 -7.51 13.13 22.87
CA PHE A 106 -6.74 14.34 23.18
C PHE A 106 -6.27 15.11 21.93
N PHE A 107 -6.76 14.72 20.75
CA PHE A 107 -6.37 15.32 19.46
C PHE A 107 -7.57 15.97 18.77
N PRO A 108 -7.91 17.23 19.10
CA PRO A 108 -9.11 17.90 18.58
C PRO A 108 -8.98 18.22 17.09
N ARG A 109 -10.13 18.40 16.41
CA ARG A 109 -10.22 18.68 14.97
C ARG A 109 -9.30 19.83 14.52
N LYS A 110 -9.22 20.92 15.30
CA LYS A 110 -8.34 22.06 15.01
C LYS A 110 -6.86 21.66 14.90
N LYS A 111 -6.37 20.79 15.81
CA LYS A 111 -4.98 20.30 15.75
C LYS A 111 -4.75 19.36 14.56
N LYS A 112 -5.74 18.53 14.19
CA LYS A 112 -5.68 17.68 13.00
C LYS A 112 -5.51 18.50 11.72
N ILE A 113 -6.29 19.57 11.56
CA ILE A 113 -6.22 20.46 10.40
C ILE A 113 -4.83 21.13 10.32
N ILE A 114 -4.33 21.66 11.44
CA ILE A 114 -2.99 22.30 11.46
C ILE A 114 -1.90 21.28 11.08
N LEU A 115 -1.98 20.05 11.60
CA LEU A 115 -1.01 19.01 11.29
C LEU A 115 -1.08 18.61 9.81
N LEU A 116 -2.29 18.44 9.26
CA LEU A 116 -2.50 18.11 7.85
C LEU A 116 -1.88 19.17 6.94
N ASN A 117 -2.23 20.45 7.13
CA ASN A 117 -1.71 21.54 6.32
C ASN A 117 -0.17 21.65 6.38
N ARG A 118 0.43 21.31 7.53
CA ARG A 118 1.89 21.27 7.70
C ARG A 118 2.53 20.08 7.00
N ILE A 119 1.85 18.94 6.90
CA ILE A 119 2.36 17.75 6.20
C ILE A 119 2.24 17.93 4.68
N GLU A 120 1.17 18.56 4.20
CA GLU A 120 0.94 18.82 2.77
C GLU A 120 1.91 19.86 2.19
N CYS A 121 2.44 20.76 3.02
CA CYS A 121 3.42 21.75 2.62
C CYS A 121 4.85 21.23 2.86
N GLU A 122 5.63 21.00 1.79
CA GLU A 122 6.96 20.39 1.88
C GLU A 122 7.88 21.09 2.89
N SER A 123 7.95 22.42 2.87
CA SER A 123 8.79 23.18 3.83
C SER A 123 8.40 22.93 5.29
N HIS A 124 7.11 22.84 5.59
CA HIS A 124 6.65 22.54 6.96
C HIS A 124 6.87 21.08 7.33
N ARG A 125 6.71 20.17 6.36
CA ARG A 125 6.97 18.74 6.52
C ARG A 125 8.43 18.47 6.86
N GLU A 126 9.37 19.08 6.14
CA GLU A 126 10.81 18.96 6.42
C GLU A 126 11.15 19.45 7.83
N ARG A 127 10.64 20.61 8.24
CA ARG A 127 10.84 21.15 9.59
C ARG A 127 10.27 20.23 10.66
N LEU A 128 9.09 19.64 10.42
CA LEU A 128 8.48 18.68 11.35
C LEU A 128 9.33 17.41 11.47
N VAL A 129 9.82 16.87 10.35
CA VAL A 129 10.70 15.70 10.35
C VAL A 129 12.01 15.98 11.07
N ALA A 130 12.66 17.12 10.80
CA ALA A 130 13.88 17.52 11.48
C ALA A 130 13.69 17.67 13.00
N TYR A 131 12.57 18.31 13.41
CA TYR A 131 12.20 18.42 14.82
C TYR A 131 12.02 17.04 15.47
N LEU A 132 11.27 16.14 14.83
CA LEU A 132 11.03 14.79 15.37
C LEU A 132 12.34 14.00 15.48
N LYS A 133 13.20 14.00 14.45
CA LYS A 133 14.54 13.36 14.49
C LYS A 133 15.37 13.86 15.67
N LYS A 134 15.39 15.18 15.90
CA LYS A 134 16.07 15.79 17.05
C LYS A 134 15.52 15.29 18.38
N THR A 135 14.20 15.14 18.52
CA THR A 135 13.61 14.67 19.79
C THR A 135 13.90 13.20 20.12
N ILE A 136 14.25 12.38 19.12
CA ILE A 136 14.55 10.95 19.31
C ILE A 136 16.04 10.63 19.13
N ASN A 137 16.91 11.64 19.13
CA ASN A 137 18.37 11.51 18.99
C ASN A 137 18.82 10.69 17.77
N LEU A 138 18.05 10.72 16.67
CA LEU A 138 18.53 10.21 15.39
C LEU A 138 19.40 11.28 14.76
N ASN A 139 20.72 11.08 14.76
CA ASN A 139 21.66 11.95 14.08
C ASN A 139 21.29 12.07 12.59
N THR A 140 21.17 13.31 12.11
CA THR A 140 21.02 13.65 10.69
C THR A 140 22.26 13.29 9.90
#